data_AF-A0A3D5NRD7-F1
#
_entry.id   AF-A0A3D5NRD7-F1
#
_cell.length_a   1.000
_cell.length_b   1.000
_cell.length_c   1.000
_cell.angle_alpha   90.00
_cell.angle_beta   90.00
_cell.angle_gamma   90.00
#
_symmetry.space_group_name_H-M   'P 1'
#
loop_
_entity.id
_entity.type
_entity.pdbx_description
1 polymer ?
#
loop_
_entity_poly.entity_id
_entity_poly.type
_entity_poly.pdbx_seq_one_letter_code
_entity_poly.pdbx_strand_id
1 'polypeptide(L)'
;MKKIEVIQNKIETDLVTREDINQRILSWYHEHRRTMPWREEPLPYYIWISEIMLQQTRVDTVIPYFHRFIEKYPDIRSLAESDEEELMKYWEGLGYYQRVRNLRITAIDLLENHDARLPESFEELLKLKGIGEYTAGAIASEAFGEKVPAVDGNVFRVMARLTGERGDIRDRIVMKRLKETAEGLLPDEDVGDFNQGLIELGALLCIPKGSPKCGLCPVKDYCTAYENNLQDEIPLRRKNKERKIEERTVLLLETDGRFAIRKREEGKLLGGLYEIPHEEGFYSSEEVVELAQEMGMEVLSLEGLKDRKFLFTHIEWRLKGYHIRIKSEYHDYIFETPDNILKNYTLATAFREYITELGDAKQQSFL
;
A
#
# COMPACT_ATOMS: atom_id res chain seq x y z
N MET A 1 25.65 3.94 25.42
CA MET A 1 25.38 2.52 25.74
C MET A 1 24.74 2.37 27.12
N LYS A 2 25.40 2.77 28.23
CA LYS A 2 24.85 2.63 29.59
C LYS A 2 23.43 3.18 29.87
N LYS A 3 22.95 4.22 29.17
CA LYS A 3 21.59 4.78 29.36
C LYS A 3 20.49 4.08 28.52
N ILE A 4 20.83 3.59 27.33
CA ILE A 4 19.92 2.83 26.44
C ILE A 4 19.52 1.52 27.13
N GLU A 5 20.51 0.85 27.73
CA GLU A 5 20.30 -0.33 28.56
C GLU A 5 19.41 -0.05 29.78
N VAL A 6 19.33 1.18 30.30
CA VAL A 6 18.55 1.49 31.50
C VAL A 6 17.05 1.53 31.22
N ILE A 7 16.59 2.16 30.14
CA ILE A 7 15.15 2.21 29.82
C ILE A 7 14.65 0.87 29.29
N GLN A 8 15.43 0.21 28.43
CA GLN A 8 15.07 -1.13 27.97
C GLN A 8 14.99 -2.12 29.15
N ASN A 9 15.99 -2.12 30.04
CA ASN A 9 15.96 -2.95 31.24
C ASN A 9 14.82 -2.56 32.19
N LYS A 10 14.47 -1.27 32.33
CA LYS A 10 13.30 -0.85 33.11
C LYS A 10 11.99 -1.36 32.50
N ILE A 11 11.81 -1.29 31.19
CA ILE A 11 10.63 -1.87 30.53
C ILE A 11 10.59 -3.39 30.80
N GLU A 12 11.73 -4.08 30.72
CA GLU A 12 11.78 -5.53 30.95
C GLU A 12 11.56 -5.94 32.42
N THR A 13 12.02 -5.13 33.39
CA THR A 13 12.11 -5.54 34.80
C THR A 13 11.21 -4.79 35.78
N ASP A 14 10.67 -3.62 35.39
CA ASP A 14 9.84 -2.78 36.26
C ASP A 14 8.37 -2.76 35.80
N LEU A 15 7.53 -3.51 36.52
CA LEU A 15 6.09 -3.59 36.26
C LEU A 15 5.40 -2.22 36.39
N VAL A 16 5.83 -1.38 37.34
CA VAL A 16 5.19 -0.08 37.59
C VAL A 16 5.44 0.87 36.41
N THR A 17 6.67 0.87 35.88
CA THR A 17 7.01 1.64 34.69
C THR A 17 6.21 1.19 33.47
N ARG A 18 6.04 -0.13 33.25
CA ARG A 18 5.23 -0.64 32.15
C ARG A 18 3.77 -0.24 32.26
N GLU A 19 3.18 -0.42 33.44
CA GLU A 19 1.78 -0.09 33.65
C GLU A 19 1.51 1.41 33.43
N ASP A 20 2.38 2.30 33.91
CA ASP A 20 2.22 3.74 33.67
C ASP A 20 2.35 4.10 32.17
N ILE A 21 3.29 3.49 31.45
CA ILE A 21 3.41 3.67 29.98
C ILE A 21 2.12 3.22 29.29
N ASN A 22 1.58 2.06 29.68
CA ASN A 22 0.38 1.47 29.09
C ASN A 22 -0.83 2.37 29.29
N GLN A 23 -1.09 2.77 30.53
CA GLN A 23 -2.21 3.65 30.87
C GLN A 23 -2.14 5.00 30.17
N ARG A 24 -0.94 5.57 30.04
CA ARG A 24 -0.74 6.83 29.31
C ARG A 24 -1.00 6.72 27.81
N ILE A 25 -0.59 5.62 27.19
CA ILE A 25 -0.84 5.37 25.76
C ILE A 25 -2.33 5.13 25.52
N LEU A 26 -2.96 4.27 26.30
CA LEU A 26 -4.40 3.96 26.20
C LEU A 26 -5.25 5.21 26.41
N SER A 27 -5.02 5.95 27.50
CA SER A 27 -5.74 7.19 27.80
C SER A 27 -5.61 8.21 26.66
N TRP A 28 -4.39 8.40 26.15
CA TRP A 28 -4.15 9.30 25.03
C TRP A 28 -4.85 8.83 23.76
N TYR A 29 -4.81 7.52 23.46
CA TYR A 29 -5.46 6.94 22.28
C TYR A 29 -6.98 7.13 22.33
N HIS A 30 -7.63 6.86 23.46
CA HIS A 30 -9.08 7.06 23.57
C HIS A 30 -9.51 8.51 23.35
N GLU A 31 -8.69 9.48 23.78
CA GLU A 31 -8.98 10.91 23.61
C GLU A 31 -8.65 11.42 22.19
N HIS A 32 -7.61 10.89 21.54
CA HIS A 32 -7.03 11.47 20.32
C HIS A 32 -7.13 10.60 19.06
N ARG A 33 -7.64 9.37 19.14
CA ARG A 33 -7.75 8.47 17.99
C ARG A 33 -8.58 9.10 16.89
N ARG A 34 -8.09 9.02 15.66
CA ARG A 34 -8.88 9.45 14.49
C ARG A 34 -10.03 8.48 14.26
N THR A 35 -11.19 9.04 13.91
CA THR A 35 -12.33 8.28 13.40
C THR A 35 -11.98 7.67 12.05
N MET A 36 -12.18 6.36 11.93
CA MET A 36 -12.00 5.61 10.68
C MET A 36 -13.13 4.58 10.57
N PRO A 37 -13.64 4.29 9.37
CA PRO A 37 -14.80 3.40 9.21
C PRO A 37 -14.62 2.02 9.85
N TRP A 38 -13.43 1.42 9.69
CA TRP A 38 -13.09 0.12 10.28
C TRP A 38 -12.85 0.14 11.80
N ARG A 39 -12.73 1.32 12.42
CA ARG A 39 -12.65 1.48 13.88
C ARG A 39 -14.03 1.72 14.50
N GLU A 40 -14.95 2.32 13.76
CA GLU A 40 -16.34 2.50 14.20
C GLU A 40 -17.11 1.18 14.18
N GLU A 41 -16.76 0.29 13.24
CA GLU A 41 -17.28 -1.08 13.15
C GLU A 41 -16.13 -2.09 13.07
N PRO A 42 -15.55 -2.50 14.22
CA PRO A 42 -14.34 -3.34 14.29
C PRO A 42 -14.64 -4.83 14.06
N LEU A 43 -15.32 -5.16 12.96
CA LEU A 43 -15.52 -6.55 12.56
C LEU A 43 -14.18 -7.16 12.11
N PRO A 44 -13.88 -8.44 12.41
CA PRO A 44 -12.62 -9.08 11.96
C PRO A 44 -12.39 -8.93 10.45
N TYR A 45 -13.45 -9.07 9.65
CA TYR A 45 -13.39 -8.87 8.20
C TYR A 45 -13.02 -7.42 7.84
N TYR A 46 -13.59 -6.42 8.51
CA TYR A 46 -13.34 -5.00 8.22
C TYR A 46 -11.91 -4.61 8.58
N ILE A 47 -11.44 -5.06 9.74
CA ILE A 47 -10.05 -4.90 10.18
C ILE A 47 -9.10 -5.54 9.14
N TRP A 48 -9.38 -6.76 8.71
CA TRP A 48 -8.55 -7.43 7.71
C TRP A 48 -8.47 -6.65 6.39
N ILE A 49 -9.62 -6.21 5.84
CA ILE A 49 -9.65 -5.44 4.59
C ILE A 49 -8.91 -4.10 4.75
N SER A 50 -9.16 -3.37 5.84
CA SER A 50 -8.49 -2.09 6.08
C SER A 50 -6.98 -2.25 6.24
N GLU A 51 -6.53 -3.27 6.98
CA GLU A 51 -5.11 -3.52 7.21
C GLU A 51 -4.38 -3.85 5.90
N ILE A 52 -4.99 -4.65 5.03
CA ILE A 52 -4.42 -4.91 3.70
C ILE A 52 -4.42 -3.64 2.85
N MET A 53 -5.47 -2.82 2.86
CA MET A 53 -5.51 -1.56 2.12
C MET A 53 -4.48 -0.54 2.62
N LEU A 54 -4.22 -0.48 3.92
CA LEU A 54 -3.28 0.45 4.56
C LEU A 54 -1.81 0.09 4.31
N GLN A 55 -1.51 -1.12 3.84
CA GLN A 55 -0.14 -1.50 3.45
C GLN A 55 0.42 -0.52 2.39
N GLN A 56 1.35 0.34 2.82
CA GLN A 56 1.97 1.37 1.98
C GLN A 56 0.98 2.36 1.32
N THR A 57 -0.21 2.54 1.90
CA THR A 57 -1.22 3.50 1.43
C THR A 57 -1.67 4.37 2.60
N ARG A 58 -1.95 5.66 2.34
CA ARG A 58 -2.36 6.59 3.40
C ARG A 58 -3.83 6.39 3.79
N VAL A 59 -4.14 6.61 5.07
CA VAL A 59 -5.51 6.51 5.61
C VAL A 59 -6.53 7.29 4.77
N ASP A 60 -6.28 8.57 4.48
CA ASP A 60 -7.21 9.42 3.73
C ASP A 60 -7.48 8.89 2.30
N THR A 61 -6.51 8.19 1.70
CA THR A 61 -6.68 7.53 0.42
C THR A 61 -7.52 6.26 0.57
N VAL A 62 -7.35 5.51 1.66
CA VAL A 62 -8.03 4.23 1.88
C VAL A 62 -9.51 4.41 2.20
N ILE A 63 -9.90 5.41 2.99
CA ILE A 63 -11.31 5.62 3.44
C ILE A 63 -12.34 5.48 2.30
N PRO A 64 -12.25 6.24 1.18
CA PRO A 64 -13.25 6.13 0.11
C PRO A 64 -13.22 4.77 -0.61
N TYR A 65 -12.06 4.10 -0.66
CA TYR A 65 -11.97 2.76 -1.25
C TYR A 65 -12.58 1.71 -0.34
N PHE A 66 -12.31 1.79 0.96
CA PHE A 66 -12.86 0.89 1.96
C PHE A 66 -14.39 0.89 1.88
N HIS A 67 -15.05 2.06 1.93
CA HIS A 67 -16.50 2.16 1.83
C HIS A 67 -17.08 1.46 0.59
N ARG A 68 -16.57 1.78 -0.60
CA ARG A 68 -17.06 1.14 -1.84
C ARG A 68 -16.79 -0.35 -1.86
N PHE A 69 -15.67 -0.78 -1.30
CA PHE A 69 -15.28 -2.19 -1.27
C PHE A 69 -16.18 -3.00 -0.35
N ILE A 70 -16.42 -2.55 0.89
CA ILE A 70 -17.29 -3.25 1.83
C ILE A 70 -18.78 -3.18 1.44
N GLU A 71 -19.21 -2.14 0.72
CA GLU A 71 -20.57 -2.09 0.16
C GLU A 71 -20.80 -3.19 -0.88
N LYS A 72 -19.78 -3.45 -1.72
CA LYS A 72 -19.85 -4.47 -2.77
C LYS A 72 -19.55 -5.88 -2.26
N TYR A 73 -18.55 -6.01 -1.40
CA TYR A 73 -18.06 -7.25 -0.81
C TYR A 73 -18.17 -7.14 0.72
N PRO A 74 -19.38 -7.29 1.29
CA PRO A 74 -19.61 -7.05 2.72
C PRO A 74 -19.04 -8.14 3.64
N ASP A 75 -18.67 -9.31 3.10
CA ASP A 75 -18.22 -10.46 3.88
C ASP A 75 -17.19 -11.34 3.12
N ILE A 76 -16.65 -12.35 3.81
CA ILE A 76 -15.68 -13.29 3.25
C ILE A 76 -16.25 -14.05 2.04
N ARG A 77 -17.53 -14.43 2.09
CA ARG A 77 -18.18 -15.21 1.03
C ARG A 77 -18.28 -14.40 -0.27
N SER A 78 -18.82 -13.18 -0.19
CA SER A 78 -18.95 -12.29 -1.35
C SER A 78 -17.59 -11.93 -1.96
N LEU A 79 -16.54 -11.79 -1.14
CA LEU A 79 -15.17 -11.60 -1.63
C LEU A 79 -14.59 -12.87 -2.29
N ALA A 80 -14.83 -14.05 -1.73
CA ALA A 80 -14.36 -15.31 -2.30
C ALA A 80 -15.03 -15.60 -3.65
N GLU A 81 -16.33 -15.34 -3.75
CA GLU A 81 -17.17 -15.56 -4.93
C GLU A 81 -17.03 -14.46 -5.99
N SER A 82 -16.25 -13.40 -5.71
CA SER A 82 -16.09 -12.27 -6.64
C SER A 82 -15.43 -12.68 -7.96
N ASP A 83 -15.87 -12.06 -9.06
CA ASP A 83 -15.11 -12.06 -10.31
C ASP A 83 -13.78 -11.30 -10.16
N GLU A 84 -12.69 -11.85 -10.71
CA GLU A 84 -11.36 -11.26 -10.53
C GLU A 84 -11.22 -9.91 -11.26
N GLU A 85 -11.81 -9.75 -12.44
CA GLU A 85 -11.68 -8.49 -13.19
C GLU A 85 -12.47 -7.37 -12.51
N GLU A 86 -13.68 -7.66 -12.03
CA GLU A 86 -14.46 -6.73 -11.23
C GLU A 86 -13.73 -6.36 -9.94
N LEU A 87 -13.22 -7.34 -9.20
CA LEU A 87 -12.50 -7.10 -7.95
C LEU A 87 -11.27 -6.20 -8.16
N MET A 88 -10.50 -6.47 -9.23
CA MET A 88 -9.36 -5.65 -9.61
C MET A 88 -9.76 -4.21 -9.94
N LYS A 89 -10.96 -4.03 -10.51
CA LYS A 89 -11.53 -2.71 -10.80
C LYS A 89 -11.88 -1.93 -9.53
N TYR A 90 -12.44 -2.58 -8.52
CA TYR A 90 -12.68 -1.95 -7.21
C TYR A 90 -11.38 -1.54 -6.50
N TRP A 91 -10.27 -2.21 -6.79
CA TRP A 91 -8.93 -1.88 -6.28
C TRP A 91 -8.17 -0.84 -7.13
N GLU A 92 -8.72 -0.43 -8.27
CA GLU A 92 -8.04 0.41 -9.24
C GLU A 92 -7.54 1.73 -8.63
N GLY A 93 -6.23 1.97 -8.70
CA GLY A 93 -5.59 3.18 -8.18
C GLY A 93 -5.01 3.07 -6.77
N LEU A 94 -5.33 2.03 -5.99
CA LEU A 94 -4.66 1.77 -4.70
C LEU A 94 -3.22 1.26 -4.86
N GLY A 95 -2.89 0.73 -6.03
CA GLY A 95 -1.58 0.12 -6.31
C GLY A 95 -1.35 -1.18 -5.53
N TYR A 96 -0.19 -1.79 -5.76
CA TYR A 96 0.19 -3.08 -5.16
C TYR A 96 -0.90 -4.15 -5.32
N TYR A 97 -1.35 -4.38 -6.56
CA TYR A 97 -2.49 -5.25 -6.88
C TYR A 97 -2.35 -6.72 -6.45
N GLN A 98 -1.14 -7.18 -6.13
CA GLN A 98 -0.99 -8.50 -5.51
C GLN A 98 -1.73 -8.60 -4.17
N ARG A 99 -1.94 -7.48 -3.47
CA ARG A 99 -2.70 -7.42 -2.22
C ARG A 99 -4.14 -7.90 -2.42
N VAL A 100 -4.85 -7.37 -3.41
CA VAL A 100 -6.25 -7.76 -3.65
C VAL A 100 -6.40 -9.17 -4.21
N ARG A 101 -5.42 -9.62 -5.01
CA ARG A 101 -5.37 -11.04 -5.42
C ARG A 101 -5.20 -11.96 -4.23
N ASN A 102 -4.27 -11.63 -3.32
CA ASN A 102 -4.07 -12.40 -2.11
C ASN A 102 -5.29 -12.34 -1.18
N LEU A 103 -6.00 -11.20 -1.11
CA LEU A 103 -7.27 -11.10 -0.39
C LEU A 103 -8.29 -12.12 -0.92
N ARG A 104 -8.50 -12.19 -2.24
CA ARG A 104 -9.42 -13.15 -2.84
C ARG A 104 -9.00 -14.59 -2.61
N ILE A 105 -7.71 -14.91 -2.81
CA ILE A 105 -7.17 -16.26 -2.56
C ILE A 105 -7.42 -16.67 -1.10
N THR A 106 -7.12 -15.78 -0.16
CA THR A 106 -7.35 -16.03 1.26
C THR A 106 -8.85 -16.11 1.57
N ALA A 107 -9.71 -15.30 0.95
CA ALA A 107 -11.15 -15.41 1.14
C ALA A 107 -11.70 -16.77 0.67
N ILE A 108 -11.21 -17.30 -0.45
CA ILE A 108 -11.54 -18.65 -0.95
C ILE A 108 -11.08 -19.71 0.05
N ASP A 109 -9.84 -19.62 0.53
CA ASP A 109 -9.31 -20.55 1.54
C ASP A 109 -10.13 -20.53 2.84
N LEU A 110 -10.51 -19.33 3.32
CA LEU A 110 -11.37 -19.19 4.50
C LEU A 110 -12.77 -19.77 4.28
N LEU A 111 -13.33 -19.63 3.07
CA LEU A 111 -14.61 -20.19 2.71
C LEU A 111 -14.58 -21.73 2.67
N GLU A 112 -13.50 -22.31 2.16
CA GLU A 112 -13.36 -23.77 2.00
C GLU A 112 -12.92 -24.47 3.28
N ASN A 113 -12.04 -23.85 4.07
CA ASN A 113 -11.33 -24.52 5.17
C ASN A 113 -11.62 -23.93 6.56
N HIS A 114 -12.28 -22.77 6.65
CA HIS A 114 -12.49 -22.05 7.92
C HIS A 114 -13.93 -21.52 8.11
N ASP A 115 -14.94 -22.16 7.51
CA ASP A 115 -16.36 -21.80 7.64
C ASP A 115 -16.66 -20.31 7.34
N ALA A 116 -15.91 -19.73 6.41
CA ALA A 116 -15.95 -18.30 6.06
C ALA A 116 -15.70 -17.37 7.26
N ARG A 117 -14.76 -17.74 8.15
CA ARG A 117 -14.33 -16.93 9.31
C ARG A 117 -12.82 -16.83 9.36
N LEU A 118 -12.32 -15.67 9.79
CA LEU A 118 -10.90 -15.52 10.11
C LEU A 118 -10.56 -16.37 11.35
N PRO A 119 -9.43 -17.10 11.34
CA PRO A 119 -8.90 -17.72 12.54
C PRO A 119 -8.61 -16.67 13.62
N GLU A 120 -8.83 -17.04 14.88
CA GLU A 120 -8.67 -16.11 15.99
C GLU A 120 -7.21 -15.93 16.43
N SER A 121 -6.35 -16.92 16.16
CA SER A 121 -4.97 -16.91 16.61
C SER A 121 -3.99 -16.34 15.59
N PHE A 122 -3.00 -15.63 16.10
CA PHE A 122 -1.87 -15.08 15.36
C PHE A 122 -1.18 -16.13 14.48
N GLU A 123 -0.91 -17.31 15.03
CA GLU A 123 -0.22 -18.39 14.33
C GLU A 123 -1.01 -18.94 13.13
N GLU A 124 -2.34 -19.01 13.22
CA GLU A 124 -3.17 -19.43 12.09
C GLU A 124 -3.33 -18.30 11.07
N LEU A 125 -3.53 -17.05 11.52
CA LEU A 125 -3.60 -15.88 10.65
C LEU A 125 -2.32 -15.71 9.82
N LEU A 126 -1.14 -15.96 10.41
CA LEU A 126 0.16 -15.85 9.74
C LEU A 126 0.35 -16.85 8.59
N LYS A 127 -0.41 -17.94 8.56
CA LYS A 127 -0.36 -18.93 7.46
C LYS A 127 -1.11 -18.47 6.22
N LEU A 128 -2.03 -17.51 6.38
CA LEU A 128 -2.89 -17.04 5.30
C LEU A 128 -2.12 -16.16 4.31
N LYS A 129 -2.44 -16.28 3.02
CA LYS A 129 -1.71 -15.59 1.96
C LYS A 129 -1.88 -14.07 2.06
N GLY A 130 -0.77 -13.36 2.07
CA GLY A 130 -0.77 -11.89 2.14
C GLY A 130 -0.95 -11.32 3.55
N ILE A 131 -1.11 -12.17 4.57
CA ILE A 131 -1.06 -11.78 5.99
C ILE A 131 0.37 -12.03 6.48
N GLY A 132 1.07 -10.96 6.85
CA GLY A 132 2.38 -11.04 7.51
C GLY A 132 2.27 -10.76 9.01
N GLU A 133 3.39 -10.84 9.74
CA GLU A 133 3.43 -10.69 11.21
C GLU A 133 2.69 -9.44 11.72
N TYR A 134 2.87 -8.28 11.08
CA TYR A 134 2.16 -7.06 11.46
C TYR A 134 0.64 -7.23 11.33
N THR A 135 0.16 -7.66 10.16
CA THR A 135 -1.28 -7.81 9.89
C THR A 135 -1.90 -8.92 10.76
N ALA A 136 -1.18 -10.02 11.00
CA ALA A 136 -1.62 -11.06 11.92
C ALA A 136 -1.75 -10.51 13.34
N GLY A 137 -0.75 -9.77 13.83
CA GLY A 137 -0.79 -9.14 15.16
C GLY A 137 -1.91 -8.12 15.29
N ALA A 138 -2.13 -7.29 14.27
CA ALA A 138 -3.23 -6.32 14.24
C ALA A 138 -4.60 -7.03 14.32
N ILE A 139 -4.87 -7.99 13.44
CA ILE A 139 -6.16 -8.72 13.44
C ILE A 139 -6.34 -9.50 14.75
N ALA A 140 -5.35 -10.28 15.18
CA ALA A 140 -5.43 -11.10 16.39
C ALA A 140 -5.70 -10.28 17.65
N SER A 141 -4.99 -9.15 17.81
CA SER A 141 -5.15 -8.31 19.00
C SER A 141 -6.40 -7.43 18.95
N GLU A 142 -6.77 -6.88 17.80
CA GLU A 142 -7.91 -5.96 17.69
C GLU A 142 -9.25 -6.69 17.61
N ALA A 143 -9.32 -7.76 16.83
CA ALA A 143 -10.56 -8.47 16.61
C ALA A 143 -10.82 -9.56 17.65
N PHE A 144 -9.76 -10.17 18.20
CA PHE A 144 -9.86 -11.36 19.05
C PHE A 144 -9.21 -11.18 20.43
N GLY A 145 -8.59 -10.03 20.71
CA GLY A 145 -8.00 -9.73 22.01
C GLY A 145 -6.75 -10.54 22.36
N GLU A 146 -6.14 -11.22 21.38
CA GLU A 146 -4.93 -12.00 21.64
C GLU A 146 -3.77 -11.07 22.03
N LYS A 147 -3.01 -11.46 23.07
CA LYS A 147 -1.87 -10.70 23.58
C LYS A 147 -0.63 -10.83 22.70
N VAL A 148 -0.70 -10.26 21.50
CA VAL A 148 0.38 -10.25 20.49
C VAL A 148 0.64 -8.84 19.97
N PRO A 149 1.89 -8.50 19.59
CA PRO A 149 2.24 -7.15 19.18
C PRO A 149 1.93 -6.91 17.69
N ALA A 150 1.43 -5.71 17.36
CA ALA A 150 1.25 -5.25 15.98
C ALA A 150 2.32 -4.21 15.61
N VAL A 151 3.48 -4.66 15.13
CA VAL A 151 4.65 -3.78 14.93
C VAL A 151 4.83 -3.38 13.46
N ASP A 152 4.42 -2.15 13.12
CA ASP A 152 4.67 -1.53 11.81
C ASP A 152 5.88 -0.57 11.83
N GLY A 153 6.11 0.15 10.72
CA GLY A 153 7.16 1.16 10.63
C GLY A 153 6.97 2.36 11.58
N ASN A 154 5.75 2.62 12.05
CA ASN A 154 5.46 3.62 13.07
C ASN A 154 5.92 3.12 14.44
N VAL A 155 5.52 1.91 14.82
CA VAL A 155 5.90 1.29 16.10
C VAL A 155 7.42 1.07 16.17
N PHE A 156 8.08 0.57 15.11
CA PHE A 156 9.53 0.45 15.10
C PHE A 156 10.25 1.78 15.40
N ARG A 157 9.75 2.89 14.86
CA ARG A 157 10.31 4.22 15.11
C ARG A 157 10.04 4.69 16.54
N VAL A 158 8.83 4.48 17.05
CA VAL A 158 8.47 4.81 18.44
C VAL A 158 9.37 4.03 19.40
N MET A 159 9.45 2.70 19.25
CA MET A 159 10.27 1.84 20.09
C MET A 159 11.74 2.23 20.01
N ALA A 160 12.28 2.46 18.79
CA ALA A 160 13.67 2.85 18.64
C ALA A 160 14.01 4.17 19.37
N ARG A 161 13.12 5.16 19.30
CA ARG A 161 13.31 6.44 20.02
C ARG A 161 13.11 6.29 21.52
N LEU A 162 12.14 5.49 21.95
CA LEU A 162 11.85 5.22 23.36
C LEU A 162 13.07 4.59 24.05
N THR A 163 13.66 3.55 23.44
CA THR A 163 14.83 2.84 23.97
C THR A 163 16.16 3.52 23.64
N GLY A 164 16.19 4.42 22.66
CA GLY A 164 17.43 5.05 22.19
C GLY A 164 18.26 4.15 21.25
N GLU A 165 17.60 3.18 20.60
CA GLU A 165 18.18 2.31 19.59
C GLU A 165 18.76 3.09 18.41
N ARG A 166 20.07 2.99 18.19
CA ARG A 166 20.77 3.66 17.08
C ARG A 166 21.01 2.73 15.87
N GLY A 167 20.69 1.45 16.00
CA GLY A 167 20.76 0.49 14.92
C GLY A 167 19.76 0.79 13.80
N ASP A 168 19.99 0.14 12.65
CA ASP A 168 19.06 0.21 11.54
C ASP A 168 17.81 -0.61 11.84
N ILE A 169 16.63 0.01 11.79
CA ILE A 169 15.33 -0.67 11.99
C ILE A 169 14.97 -1.64 10.85
N ARG A 170 15.82 -1.79 9.84
CA ARG A 170 15.75 -2.85 8.81
C ARG A 170 16.68 -4.02 9.08
N ASP A 171 17.56 -3.91 10.09
CA ASP A 171 18.41 -5.01 10.52
C ASP A 171 17.61 -6.03 11.33
N ARG A 172 17.77 -7.32 11.01
CA ARG A 172 16.98 -8.40 11.62
C ARG A 172 17.15 -8.48 13.14
N ILE A 173 18.36 -8.22 13.65
CA ILE A 173 18.64 -8.27 15.10
C ILE A 173 17.98 -7.08 15.79
N VAL A 174 18.10 -5.89 15.20
CA VAL A 174 17.46 -4.68 15.72
C VAL A 174 15.93 -4.82 15.72
N MET A 175 15.35 -5.29 14.61
CA MET A 175 13.91 -5.54 14.51
C MET A 175 13.41 -6.51 15.58
N LYS A 176 14.15 -7.61 15.82
CA LYS A 176 13.79 -8.58 16.86
C LYS A 176 13.74 -7.93 18.24
N ARG A 177 14.78 -7.18 18.64
CA ARG A 177 14.80 -6.49 19.95
C ARG A 177 13.66 -5.48 20.10
N LEU A 178 13.38 -4.70 19.06
CA LEU A 178 12.31 -3.69 19.11
C LEU A 178 10.92 -4.34 19.21
N LYS A 179 10.73 -5.51 18.58
CA LYS A 179 9.51 -6.31 18.75
C LYS A 179 9.39 -6.85 20.17
N GLU A 180 10.45 -7.44 20.71
CA GLU A 180 10.48 -7.93 22.11
C GLU A 180 10.19 -6.79 23.11
N THR A 181 10.68 -5.58 22.83
CA THR A 181 10.36 -4.39 23.64
C THR A 181 8.87 -4.03 23.55
N ALA A 182 8.29 -4.01 22.34
CA ALA A 182 6.87 -3.72 22.16
C ALA A 182 5.98 -4.78 22.81
N GLU A 183 6.37 -6.06 22.68
CA GLU A 183 5.70 -7.20 23.31
C GLU A 183 5.72 -7.11 24.83
N GLY A 184 6.87 -6.75 25.42
CA GLY A 184 7.01 -6.57 26.86
C GLY A 184 6.17 -5.44 27.46
N LEU A 185 5.70 -4.51 26.61
CA LEU A 185 4.78 -3.43 26.99
C LEU A 185 3.30 -3.82 26.86
N LEU A 186 2.94 -4.95 26.24
CA LEU A 186 1.53 -5.26 26.04
C LEU A 186 0.78 -5.38 27.38
N PRO A 187 -0.35 -4.65 27.55
CA PRO A 187 -1.21 -4.79 28.72
C PRO A 187 -1.89 -6.17 28.74
N ASP A 188 -2.50 -6.52 29.87
CA ASP A 188 -3.29 -7.76 29.98
C ASP A 188 -4.69 -7.63 29.35
N GLU A 189 -5.23 -6.41 29.29
CA GLU A 189 -6.51 -6.04 28.68
C GLU A 189 -6.30 -4.93 27.64
N ASP A 190 -7.27 -4.72 26.75
CA ASP A 190 -7.24 -3.67 25.71
C ASP A 190 -6.00 -3.70 24.79
N VAL A 191 -5.48 -4.90 24.51
CA VAL A 191 -4.26 -5.11 23.70
C VAL A 191 -4.39 -4.48 22.32
N GLY A 192 -5.53 -4.66 21.65
CA GLY A 192 -5.80 -4.06 20.34
C GLY A 192 -5.74 -2.54 20.37
N ASP A 193 -6.38 -1.90 21.35
CA ASP A 193 -6.37 -0.45 21.52
C ASP A 193 -4.97 0.07 21.89
N PHE A 194 -4.19 -0.70 22.67
CA PHE A 194 -2.80 -0.37 22.95
C PHE A 194 -1.92 -0.42 21.70
N ASN A 195 -2.04 -1.48 20.89
CA ASN A 195 -1.34 -1.63 19.61
C ASN A 195 -1.68 -0.47 18.67
N GLN A 196 -2.96 -0.15 18.51
CA GLN A 196 -3.43 0.99 17.73
C GLN A 196 -2.92 2.32 18.31
N GLY A 197 -2.87 2.46 19.64
CA GLY A 197 -2.27 3.60 20.32
C GLY A 197 -0.81 3.83 19.97
N LEU A 198 0.00 2.77 19.90
CA LEU A 198 1.40 2.86 19.47
C LEU A 198 1.54 3.28 17.99
N ILE A 199 0.73 2.71 17.12
CA ILE A 199 0.69 3.04 15.69
C ILE A 199 0.30 4.52 15.51
N GLU A 200 -0.76 4.95 16.19
CA GLU A 200 -1.30 6.32 16.12
C GLU A 200 -0.33 7.36 16.71
N LEU A 201 0.36 7.02 17.81
CA LEU A 201 1.43 7.84 18.39
C LEU A 201 2.54 8.09 17.37
N GLY A 202 2.97 7.04 16.68
CA GLY A 202 3.95 7.14 15.61
C GLY A 202 3.45 7.98 14.44
N ALA A 203 2.19 7.81 14.05
CA ALA A 203 1.59 8.52 12.93
C ALA A 203 1.38 10.03 13.19
N LEU A 204 0.97 10.41 14.40
CA LEU A 204 0.53 11.79 14.71
C LEU A 204 1.57 12.64 15.45
N LEU A 205 2.36 12.04 16.34
CA LEU A 205 3.26 12.77 17.23
C LEU A 205 4.73 12.45 16.94
N CYS A 206 5.09 11.17 16.96
CA CYS A 206 6.46 10.70 16.78
C CYS A 206 6.77 10.53 15.28
N ILE A 207 6.64 11.60 14.49
CA ILE A 207 6.71 11.54 13.02
C ILE A 207 8.16 11.39 12.49
N PRO A 208 8.35 10.81 11.27
CA PRO A 208 9.67 10.60 10.68
C PRO A 208 10.20 11.80 9.88
N LYS A 209 9.32 12.69 9.40
CA LYS A 209 9.68 13.88 8.62
C LYS A 209 9.27 15.13 9.39
N GLY A 210 10.19 16.08 9.53
CA GLY A 210 10.02 17.23 10.41
C GLY A 210 10.27 16.88 11.87
N SER A 211 10.10 17.87 12.76
CA SER A 211 10.33 17.71 14.19
C SER A 211 9.17 16.94 14.84
N PRO A 212 9.44 15.85 15.59
CA PRO A 212 8.40 15.15 16.34
C PRO A 212 7.78 16.05 17.40
N LYS A 213 6.48 15.88 17.66
CA LYS A 213 5.71 16.69 18.61
C LYS A 213 5.90 16.20 20.05
N CYS A 214 7.15 16.12 20.52
CA CYS A 214 7.50 15.53 21.81
C CYS A 214 6.81 16.21 23.01
N GLY A 215 6.51 17.51 22.92
CA GLY A 215 5.79 18.22 23.98
C GLY A 215 4.37 17.70 24.25
N LEU A 216 3.75 17.06 23.25
CA LEU A 216 2.42 16.45 23.32
C LEU A 216 2.48 14.93 23.53
N CYS A 217 3.67 14.33 23.58
CA CYS A 217 3.81 12.88 23.67
C CYS A 217 3.53 12.42 25.10
N PRO A 218 2.55 11.52 25.34
CA PRO A 218 2.17 11.06 26.67
C PRO A 218 3.31 10.33 27.41
N VAL A 219 4.22 9.71 26.66
CA VAL A 219 5.34 8.90 27.19
C VAL A 219 6.70 9.59 27.03
N LYS A 220 6.73 10.92 26.86
CA LYS A 220 7.98 11.67 26.65
C LYS A 220 8.99 11.48 27.78
N ASP A 221 8.52 11.34 29.02
CA ASP A 221 9.37 11.23 30.22
C ASP A 221 10.11 9.88 30.28
N TYR A 222 9.65 8.90 29.50
CA TYR A 222 10.26 7.58 29.33
C TYR A 222 11.13 7.48 28.06
N CYS A 223 11.24 8.55 27.28
CA CYS A 223 11.88 8.50 25.97
C CYS A 223 13.37 8.86 26.01
N THR A 224 14.22 7.86 25.82
CA THR A 224 15.68 8.03 25.78
C THR A 224 16.11 9.03 24.71
N ALA A 225 15.51 8.96 23.51
CA ALA A 225 15.85 9.90 22.44
C ALA A 225 15.44 11.34 22.78
N TYR A 226 14.35 11.55 23.52
CA TYR A 226 13.95 12.88 23.97
C TYR A 226 14.90 13.44 25.03
N GLU A 227 15.23 12.66 26.06
CA GLU A 227 16.16 13.05 27.12
C GLU A 227 17.54 13.47 26.55
N ASN A 228 17.98 12.82 25.48
CA ASN A 228 19.31 13.01 24.89
C ASN A 228 19.31 13.83 23.58
N ASN A 229 18.16 14.39 23.16
CA ASN A 229 18.01 15.15 21.90
C ASN A 229 18.43 14.38 20.62
N LEU A 230 18.04 13.11 20.50
CA LEU A 230 18.45 12.18 19.42
C LEU A 230 17.34 11.84 18.41
N GLN A 231 16.20 12.52 18.46
CA GLN A 231 15.02 12.14 17.68
C GLN A 231 15.23 12.32 16.16
N ASP A 232 16.12 13.21 15.75
CA ASP A 232 16.47 13.42 14.34
C ASP A 232 17.51 12.40 13.84
N GLU A 233 18.26 11.77 14.75
CA GLU A 233 19.24 10.72 14.47
C GLU A 233 18.62 9.32 14.48
N ILE A 234 17.55 9.12 15.27
CA ILE A 234 16.91 7.82 15.48
C ILE A 234 15.53 7.80 14.81
N PRO A 235 15.22 6.80 13.96
CA PRO A 235 16.06 5.66 13.58
C PRO A 235 17.14 6.03 12.55
N LEU A 236 18.19 5.22 12.47
CA LEU A 236 19.25 5.36 11.49
C LEU A 236 18.68 5.36 10.06
N ARG A 237 18.83 6.48 9.34
CA ARG A 237 18.34 6.62 7.96
C ARG A 237 19.39 6.14 6.98
N ARG A 238 19.09 5.07 6.23
CA ARG A 238 19.86 4.73 5.02
C ARG A 238 19.46 5.65 3.86
N LYS A 239 20.43 5.99 3.01
CA LYS A 239 20.12 6.44 1.64
C LYS A 239 19.37 5.30 0.93
N ASN A 240 18.21 5.61 0.37
CA ASN A 240 17.54 4.67 -0.51
C ASN A 240 18.42 4.40 -1.73
N LYS A 241 18.39 3.17 -2.25
CA LYS A 241 19.04 2.87 -3.53
C LYS A 241 18.42 3.75 -4.63
N GLU A 242 19.24 4.18 -5.57
CA GLU A 242 18.74 4.83 -6.77
C GLU A 242 17.83 3.87 -7.53
N ARG A 243 16.77 4.42 -8.15
CA ARG A 243 15.84 3.63 -8.95
C ARG A 243 16.51 3.26 -10.27
N LYS A 244 16.23 2.06 -10.75
CA LYS A 244 16.58 1.71 -12.13
C LYS A 244 15.69 2.52 -13.06
N ILE A 245 16.30 3.23 -14.01
CA ILE A 245 15.57 3.93 -15.07
C ILE A 245 15.29 2.93 -16.18
N GLU A 246 14.05 2.89 -16.65
CA GLU A 246 13.64 2.15 -17.84
C GLU A 246 12.94 3.10 -18.80
N GLU A 247 13.45 3.15 -20.02
CA GLU A 247 12.89 3.94 -21.11
C GLU A 247 11.88 3.09 -21.87
N ARG A 248 10.74 3.70 -22.22
CA ARG A 248 9.66 3.05 -22.95
C ARG A 248 9.10 3.98 -24.01
N THR A 249 8.79 3.42 -25.17
CA THR A 249 8.04 4.13 -26.22
C THR A 249 6.60 3.66 -26.21
N VAL A 250 5.67 4.55 -25.87
CA VAL A 250 4.22 4.27 -25.82
C VAL A 250 3.60 4.47 -27.19
N LEU A 251 2.89 3.45 -27.67
CA LEU A 251 2.22 3.40 -28.96
C LEU A 251 0.71 3.54 -28.74
N LEU A 252 0.21 4.77 -28.75
CA LEU A 252 -1.21 5.06 -28.65
C LEU A 252 -1.86 4.86 -30.02
N LEU A 253 -2.17 3.60 -30.35
CA LEU A 253 -2.77 3.22 -31.62
C LEU A 253 -4.26 3.56 -31.63
N GLU A 254 -4.70 4.33 -32.62
CA GLU A 254 -6.09 4.74 -32.85
C GLU A 254 -6.62 4.19 -34.17
N THR A 255 -7.84 3.66 -34.17
CA THR A 255 -8.64 3.47 -35.38
C THR A 255 -10.11 3.70 -35.07
N ASP A 256 -10.83 4.43 -35.93
CA ASP A 256 -12.25 4.79 -35.76
C ASP A 256 -12.62 5.33 -34.35
N GLY A 257 -11.71 6.10 -33.73
CA GLY A 257 -11.89 6.67 -32.40
C GLY A 257 -11.82 5.68 -31.23
N ARG A 258 -11.37 4.44 -31.49
CA ARG A 258 -11.04 3.39 -30.53
C ARG A 258 -9.53 3.27 -30.39
N PHE A 259 -9.07 2.89 -29.20
CA PHE A 259 -7.66 2.82 -28.83
C PHE A 259 -7.25 1.42 -28.41
N ALA A 260 -6.07 1.00 -28.84
CA ALA A 260 -5.50 -0.30 -28.51
C ALA A 260 -5.11 -0.38 -27.03
N ILE A 261 -5.53 -1.45 -26.37
CA ILE A 261 -5.05 -1.89 -25.07
C ILE A 261 -4.77 -3.40 -25.12
N ARG A 262 -3.93 -3.86 -24.18
CA ARG A 262 -3.69 -5.30 -23.96
C ARG A 262 -3.63 -5.61 -22.48
N LYS A 263 -3.99 -6.84 -22.11
CA LYS A 263 -3.82 -7.33 -20.73
C LYS A 263 -2.38 -7.78 -20.54
N ARG A 264 -1.69 -7.27 -19.50
CA ARG A 264 -0.35 -7.73 -19.14
C ARG A 264 -0.41 -9.16 -18.62
N GLU A 265 0.57 -9.95 -19.03
CA GLU A 265 0.83 -11.27 -18.48
C GLU A 265 0.98 -11.23 -16.95
N GLU A 266 0.47 -12.25 -16.28
CA GLU A 266 0.61 -12.41 -14.84
C GLU A 266 2.08 -12.63 -14.42
N GLY A 267 2.36 -12.48 -13.13
CA GLY A 267 3.71 -12.69 -12.56
C GLY A 267 4.73 -11.57 -12.86
N LYS A 268 4.46 -10.69 -13.81
CA LYS A 268 5.29 -9.49 -14.10
C LYS A 268 4.82 -8.26 -13.31
N LEU A 269 5.64 -7.20 -13.29
CA LEU A 269 5.25 -5.89 -12.77
C LEU A 269 3.94 -5.46 -13.43
N LEU A 270 2.94 -5.02 -12.64
CA LEU A 270 1.59 -4.67 -13.11
C LEU A 270 0.84 -5.81 -13.83
N GLY A 271 1.23 -7.06 -13.62
CA GLY A 271 0.61 -8.22 -14.27
C GLY A 271 -0.89 -8.30 -14.01
N GLY A 272 -1.65 -8.72 -15.03
CA GLY A 272 -3.10 -8.79 -15.07
C GLY A 272 -3.84 -7.44 -15.17
N LEU A 273 -3.13 -6.31 -15.18
CA LEU A 273 -3.70 -5.01 -15.54
C LEU A 273 -3.70 -4.82 -17.06
N TYR A 274 -4.54 -3.91 -17.53
CA TYR A 274 -4.49 -3.45 -18.91
C TYR A 274 -3.44 -2.35 -19.07
N GLU A 275 -2.83 -2.28 -20.24
CA GLU A 275 -1.85 -1.28 -20.62
C GLU A 275 -2.05 -0.82 -22.06
N ILE A 276 -1.47 0.34 -22.38
CA ILE A 276 -1.28 0.78 -23.76
C ILE A 276 -0.05 0.04 -24.31
N PRO A 277 -0.08 -0.44 -25.57
CA PRO A 277 1.07 -1.03 -26.23
C PRO A 277 2.30 -0.13 -26.12
N HIS A 278 3.46 -0.74 -25.84
CA HIS A 278 4.72 -0.01 -25.73
C HIS A 278 5.91 -0.94 -25.91
N GLU A 279 7.02 -0.35 -26.34
CA GLU A 279 8.30 -1.02 -26.54
C GLU A 279 9.39 -0.55 -25.56
N GLU A 280 10.41 -1.39 -25.37
CA GLU A 280 11.58 -1.04 -24.57
C GLU A 280 12.50 -0.07 -25.32
N GLY A 281 12.91 1.02 -24.67
CA GLY A 281 13.76 2.06 -25.24
C GLY A 281 12.98 3.27 -25.79
N PHE A 282 13.72 4.30 -26.21
CA PHE A 282 13.16 5.49 -26.84
C PHE A 282 13.37 5.49 -28.33
N TYR A 283 12.27 5.49 -29.07
CA TYR A 283 12.29 5.42 -30.53
C TYR A 283 11.99 6.81 -31.08
N SER A 284 12.53 7.12 -32.25
CA SER A 284 12.18 8.25 -33.10
C SER A 284 10.83 8.03 -33.78
N SER A 285 10.29 9.07 -34.42
CA SER A 285 9.05 8.95 -35.18
C SER A 285 9.21 7.97 -36.35
N GLU A 286 10.38 7.97 -36.98
CA GLU A 286 10.74 7.11 -38.10
C GLU A 286 10.77 5.63 -37.67
N GLU A 287 11.47 5.32 -36.58
CA GLU A 287 11.54 3.96 -36.01
C GLU A 287 10.17 3.43 -35.60
N VAL A 288 9.27 4.30 -35.12
CA VAL A 288 7.90 3.90 -34.75
C VAL A 288 7.06 3.56 -35.99
N VAL A 289 7.22 4.30 -37.09
CA VAL A 289 6.55 3.97 -38.36
C VAL A 289 7.06 2.65 -38.91
N GLU A 290 8.39 2.44 -38.89
CA GLU A 290 9.00 1.18 -39.31
C GLU A 290 8.48 0.00 -38.49
N LEU A 291 8.46 0.11 -37.16
CA LEU A 291 7.90 -0.89 -36.26
C LEU A 291 6.44 -1.21 -36.58
N ALA A 292 5.60 -0.19 -36.77
CA ALA A 292 4.19 -0.39 -37.11
C ALA A 292 4.02 -1.11 -38.46
N GLN A 293 4.86 -0.80 -39.44
CA GLN A 293 4.86 -1.48 -40.74
C GLN A 293 5.34 -2.93 -40.65
N GLU A 294 6.35 -3.22 -39.82
CA GLU A 294 6.80 -4.59 -39.53
C GLU A 294 5.71 -5.44 -38.87
N MET A 295 4.87 -4.82 -38.04
CA MET A 295 3.66 -5.43 -37.48
C MET A 295 2.52 -5.55 -38.50
N GLY A 296 2.71 -5.11 -39.74
CA GLY A 296 1.69 -5.16 -40.79
C GLY A 296 0.60 -4.09 -40.68
N MET A 297 0.83 -3.02 -39.91
CA MET A 297 -0.13 -1.93 -39.77
C MET A 297 0.09 -0.87 -40.86
N GLU A 298 -1.00 -0.40 -41.48
CA GLU A 298 -0.98 0.76 -42.38
C GLU A 298 -1.16 2.05 -41.56
N VAL A 299 -0.07 2.80 -41.38
CA VAL A 299 -0.04 4.07 -40.62
C VAL A 299 -0.60 5.21 -41.48
N LEU A 300 -1.62 5.89 -40.97
CA LEU A 300 -2.26 7.04 -41.60
C LEU A 300 -1.66 8.38 -41.13
N SER A 301 -1.34 8.50 -39.84
CA SER A 301 -0.69 9.67 -39.27
C SER A 301 0.01 9.33 -37.95
N LEU A 302 1.06 10.07 -37.62
CA LEU A 302 1.78 9.96 -36.35
C LEU A 302 2.03 11.36 -35.76
N GLU A 303 1.77 11.50 -34.47
CA GLU A 303 2.02 12.72 -33.70
C GLU A 303 2.75 12.38 -32.40
N GLY A 304 3.81 13.14 -32.08
CA GLY A 304 4.53 13.01 -30.83
C GLY A 304 3.71 13.53 -29.65
N LEU A 305 3.67 12.77 -28.56
CA LEU A 305 3.02 13.16 -27.31
C LEU A 305 4.04 13.70 -26.32
N LYS A 306 3.54 14.40 -25.30
CA LYS A 306 4.38 14.90 -24.22
C LYS A 306 5.04 13.75 -23.46
N ASP A 307 6.35 13.85 -23.24
CA ASP A 307 7.11 12.91 -22.41
C ASP A 307 6.56 12.88 -20.98
N ARG A 308 6.47 11.67 -20.43
CA ARG A 308 6.01 11.44 -19.06
C ARG A 308 7.02 10.64 -18.27
N LYS A 309 6.89 10.72 -16.95
CA LYS A 309 7.63 9.85 -16.02
C LYS A 309 6.65 9.21 -15.05
N PHE A 310 6.85 7.94 -14.76
CA PHE A 310 6.07 7.23 -13.76
C PHE A 310 7.00 6.57 -12.74
N LEU A 311 6.72 6.81 -11.46
CA LEU A 311 7.59 6.38 -10.37
C LEU A 311 7.01 5.15 -9.66
N PHE A 312 7.77 4.06 -9.70
CA PHE A 312 7.58 2.93 -8.81
C PHE A 312 8.54 3.02 -7.63
N THR A 313 8.39 2.11 -6.67
CA THR A 313 9.30 2.05 -5.50
C THR A 313 10.74 1.77 -5.89
N HIS A 314 10.98 0.93 -6.91
CA HIS A 314 12.31 0.45 -7.32
C HIS A 314 12.70 0.83 -8.75
N ILE A 315 11.74 1.26 -9.57
CA ILE A 315 11.92 1.60 -10.99
C ILE A 315 11.35 2.99 -11.27
N GLU A 316 11.96 3.72 -12.19
CA GLU A 316 11.41 4.90 -12.84
C GLU A 316 11.17 4.57 -14.31
N TRP A 317 9.92 4.65 -14.77
CA TRP A 317 9.62 4.62 -16.19
C TRP A 317 9.71 6.02 -16.76
N ARG A 318 10.48 6.17 -17.83
CA ARG A 318 10.46 7.36 -18.68
C ARG A 318 9.75 6.98 -19.96
N LEU A 319 8.68 7.70 -20.27
CA LEU A 319 7.74 7.36 -21.32
C LEU A 319 7.80 8.42 -22.41
N LYS A 320 8.09 7.99 -23.63
CA LYS A 320 7.97 8.81 -24.85
C LYS A 320 6.77 8.30 -25.62
N GLY A 321 5.76 9.12 -25.84
CA GLY A 321 4.50 8.67 -26.44
C GLY A 321 4.33 9.12 -27.88
N TYR A 322 3.65 8.30 -28.67
CA TYR A 322 3.19 8.66 -30.01
C TYR A 322 1.73 8.29 -30.18
N HIS A 323 0.94 9.22 -30.72
CA HIS A 323 -0.41 8.97 -31.19
C HIS A 323 -0.35 8.56 -32.66
N ILE A 324 -0.82 7.35 -32.97
CA ILE A 324 -0.62 6.71 -34.25
C ILE A 324 -1.99 6.29 -34.78
N ARG A 325 -2.45 6.92 -35.84
CA ARG A 325 -3.68 6.48 -36.53
C ARG A 325 -3.34 5.38 -37.49
N ILE A 326 -4.04 4.26 -37.36
CA ILE A 326 -3.91 3.10 -38.23
C ILE A 326 -5.23 2.83 -38.95
N LYS A 327 -5.13 2.25 -40.14
CA LYS A 327 -6.29 2.01 -41.02
C LYS A 327 -7.28 0.98 -40.49
N SER A 328 -6.81 0.00 -39.72
CA SER A 328 -7.63 -1.10 -39.21
C SER A 328 -7.10 -1.60 -37.88
N GLU A 329 -7.97 -2.22 -37.10
CA GLU A 329 -7.60 -2.85 -35.83
C GLU A 329 -6.54 -3.93 -36.02
N TYR A 330 -5.61 -4.01 -35.08
CA TYR A 330 -4.57 -5.04 -35.02
C TYR A 330 -5.02 -6.17 -34.09
N HIS A 331 -5.01 -7.39 -34.61
CA HIS A 331 -5.63 -8.57 -34.00
C HIS A 331 -5.13 -8.95 -32.59
N ASP A 332 -3.88 -8.60 -32.23
CA ASP A 332 -3.35 -8.91 -30.89
C ASP A 332 -3.81 -7.91 -29.81
N TYR A 333 -4.51 -6.85 -30.18
CA TYR A 333 -4.97 -5.81 -29.26
C TYR A 333 -6.49 -5.73 -29.20
N ILE A 334 -6.97 -5.29 -28.04
CA ILE A 334 -8.37 -4.93 -27.85
C ILE A 334 -8.47 -3.44 -28.17
N PHE A 335 -9.31 -3.09 -29.14
CA PHE A 335 -9.62 -1.70 -29.44
C PHE A 335 -10.90 -1.31 -28.73
N GLU A 336 -10.88 -0.23 -27.96
CA GLU A 336 -12.06 0.25 -27.25
C GLU A 336 -12.13 1.78 -27.19
N THR A 337 -13.34 2.30 -26.96
CA THR A 337 -13.50 3.75 -26.76
C THR A 337 -12.85 4.19 -25.45
N PRO A 338 -12.33 5.44 -25.33
CA PRO A 338 -11.73 5.93 -24.09
C PRO A 338 -12.60 5.73 -22.85
N ASP A 339 -13.90 6.01 -22.96
CA ASP A 339 -14.86 5.84 -21.87
C ASP A 339 -14.99 4.38 -21.45
N ASN A 340 -15.09 3.45 -22.41
CA ASN A 340 -15.14 2.01 -22.12
C ASN A 340 -13.83 1.51 -21.50
N ILE A 341 -12.68 1.98 -21.98
CA ILE A 341 -11.37 1.65 -21.40
C ILE A 341 -11.35 2.03 -19.93
N LEU A 342 -11.67 3.29 -19.61
CA LEU A 342 -11.63 3.80 -18.25
C LEU A 342 -12.70 3.19 -17.34
N LYS A 343 -13.83 2.74 -17.89
CA LYS A 343 -14.94 2.17 -17.14
C LYS A 343 -14.80 0.67 -16.89
N ASN A 344 -14.40 -0.10 -17.89
CA ASN A 344 -14.50 -1.56 -17.86
C ASN A 344 -13.14 -2.25 -17.67
N TYR A 345 -12.04 -1.55 -17.97
CA TYR A 345 -10.71 -2.14 -17.91
C TYR A 345 -9.92 -1.52 -16.76
N THR A 346 -9.22 -2.37 -15.99
CA THR A 346 -8.34 -1.89 -14.91
C THR A 346 -7.01 -1.47 -15.52
N LEU A 347 -6.92 -0.22 -15.94
CA LEU A 347 -5.78 0.33 -16.66
C LEU A 347 -4.68 0.71 -15.68
N ALA A 348 -3.45 0.26 -15.95
CA ALA A 348 -2.29 0.66 -15.17
C ALA A 348 -2.16 2.20 -15.14
N THR A 349 -2.01 2.75 -13.93
CA THR A 349 -2.01 4.20 -13.68
C THR A 349 -0.98 4.96 -14.54
N ALA A 350 0.15 4.32 -14.87
CA ALA A 350 1.18 4.87 -15.76
C ALA A 350 0.65 5.28 -17.15
N PHE A 351 -0.44 4.66 -17.60
CA PHE A 351 -1.03 4.88 -18.93
C PHE A 351 -2.35 5.66 -18.90
N ARG A 352 -2.91 5.94 -17.72
CA ARG A 352 -4.28 6.49 -17.59
C ARG A 352 -4.41 7.91 -18.16
N GLU A 353 -3.37 8.73 -18.00
CA GLU A 353 -3.36 10.10 -18.52
C GLU A 353 -3.44 10.14 -20.06
N TYR A 354 -2.86 9.16 -20.75
CA TYR A 354 -2.95 9.09 -22.21
C TYR A 354 -4.38 8.90 -22.71
N ILE A 355 -5.23 8.18 -21.98
CA ILE A 355 -6.63 7.93 -22.37
C ILE A 355 -7.56 9.07 -21.91
N THR A 356 -7.32 9.61 -20.71
CA THR A 356 -8.17 10.70 -20.16
C THR A 356 -8.08 11.99 -20.96
N GLU A 357 -6.87 12.39 -21.37
CA GLU A 357 -6.67 13.61 -22.19
C GLU A 357 -7.36 13.52 -23.57
N LEU A 358 -7.56 12.31 -24.10
CA LEU A 358 -8.29 12.08 -25.36
C LEU A 358 -9.82 12.25 -25.18
N GLY A 359 -10.36 11.89 -24.02
CA GLY A 359 -11.78 12.06 -23.69
C GLY A 359 -12.15 13.54 -23.56
N ASP A 360 -11.30 14.33 -22.91
CA ASP A 360 -11.50 15.77 -22.71
C ASP A 360 -11.40 16.55 -24.02
N ALA A 361 -10.49 16.16 -24.92
CA ALA A 361 -10.35 16.77 -26.25
C ALA A 361 -11.58 16.56 -27.14
N LYS A 362 -12.31 15.44 -26.97
CA LYS A 362 -13.60 15.22 -27.65
C LYS A 362 -14.73 16.08 -27.08
N GLN A 363 -14.72 16.46 -25.81
CA GLN A 363 -15.76 17.37 -25.28
C GLN A 363 -15.56 18.83 -25.73
N GLN A 364 -14.33 19.25 -26.00
CA GLN A 364 -14.04 20.61 -26.49
C GLN A 364 -14.29 20.82 -27.99
N SER A 365 -14.42 19.76 -28.79
CA SER A 365 -14.75 19.87 -30.23
C SER A 365 -16.25 19.91 -30.52
N PHE A 366 -17.10 19.78 -29.50
CA PHE A 366 -18.56 19.92 -29.56
C PHE A 366 -19.10 21.20 -28.89
N LEU A 367 -18.20 22.12 -28.49
CA LEU A 367 -18.51 23.50 -28.05
C LEU A 367 -17.90 24.48 -29.05
#